data_AF-A0A9X4KFD0-F1
#
_entry.id   AF-A0A9X4KFD0-F1
#
_cell.length_a   1.000
_cell.length_b   1.000
_cell.length_c   1.000
_cell.angle_alpha   90.00
_cell.angle_beta   90.00
_cell.angle_gamma   90.00
#
_symmetry.space_group_name_H-M   'P 1'
#
loop_
_entity.id
_entity.type
_entity.pdbx_description
1 polymer ?
#
loop_
_entity_poly.entity_id
_entity_poly.type
_entity_poly.pdbx_seq_one_letter_code
_entity_poly.pdbx_strand_id
1 'polypeptide(L)'
;MPCITIFYGCPKRPEHAAAIASDLDALEKRWIKRSGQFEKHFQQLYMKSIEMAGYMRTSLKDFPAFRRLHAEVDLEMKLFVAFLNEIEEMQFTAEMLDRINPLMPDHMMREECYYLTKLAQLGLVPKPDCQADKPRVET
;
A
#
# COMPACT_ATOMS: atom_id res chain seq x y z
N MET A 1 10.81 4.60 -18.33
CA MET A 1 10.80 3.20 -17.87
C MET A 1 9.59 2.96 -16.96
N PRO A 2 8.39 2.73 -17.52
CA PRO A 2 7.16 2.51 -16.73
C PRO A 2 7.20 1.25 -15.85
N CYS A 3 7.88 0.18 -16.32
CA CYS A 3 7.96 -1.09 -15.61
C CYS A 3 8.63 -0.99 -14.23
N ILE A 4 9.65 -0.15 -14.07
CA ILE A 4 10.40 -0.11 -12.80
C ILE A 4 9.49 0.38 -11.68
N THR A 5 8.71 1.44 -11.91
CA THR A 5 7.87 1.99 -10.84
C THR A 5 6.70 1.07 -10.51
N ILE A 6 6.10 0.41 -11.50
CA ILE A 6 4.96 -0.50 -11.30
C ILE A 6 5.37 -1.73 -10.48
N PHE A 7 6.54 -2.33 -10.76
CA PHE A 7 6.94 -3.61 -10.18
C PHE A 7 7.81 -3.51 -8.93
N TYR A 8 8.70 -2.51 -8.84
CA TYR A 8 9.61 -2.38 -7.67
C TYR A 8 8.93 -1.74 -6.47
N GLY A 9 7.93 -0.91 -6.74
CA GLY A 9 7.04 -0.38 -5.73
C GLY A 9 5.84 -1.28 -5.50
N CYS A 10 5.94 -2.60 -5.62
CA CYS A 10 4.87 -3.53 -5.21
C CYS A 10 5.26 -4.44 -4.00
N PRO A 11 6.51 -4.91 -3.86
CA PRO A 11 6.96 -5.73 -2.73
C PRO A 11 6.81 -5.10 -1.33
N LYS A 12 7.07 -3.79 -1.16
CA LYS A 12 6.95 -3.15 0.18
C LYS A 12 5.59 -3.20 0.89
N ARG A 13 4.46 -3.20 0.17
CA ARG A 13 3.13 -3.12 0.79
C ARG A 13 2.76 -4.34 1.64
N PRO A 14 2.98 -5.59 1.18
CA PRO A 14 2.77 -6.72 2.07
C PRO A 14 3.71 -6.68 3.27
N GLU A 15 4.94 -6.17 3.12
CA GLU A 15 5.88 -6.01 4.24
C GLU A 15 5.40 -4.96 5.25
N HIS A 16 4.81 -3.84 4.81
CA HIS A 16 4.16 -2.85 5.69
C HIS A 16 3.01 -3.48 6.49
N ALA A 17 2.12 -4.22 5.82
CA ALA A 17 1.00 -4.88 6.46
C ALA A 17 1.46 -5.99 7.44
N ALA A 18 2.50 -6.76 7.08
CA ALA A 18 3.07 -7.77 7.95
C ALA A 18 3.71 -7.15 9.20
N ALA A 19 4.44 -6.04 9.05
CA ALA A 19 5.08 -5.33 10.16
C ALA A 19 4.04 -4.81 11.18
N ILE A 20 2.94 -4.21 10.70
CA ILE A 20 1.84 -3.81 11.59
C ILE A 20 1.29 -5.03 12.33
N ALA A 21 1.04 -6.14 11.62
CA ALA A 21 0.51 -7.35 12.24
C ALA A 21 1.43 -7.92 13.33
N SER A 22 2.76 -7.83 13.16
CA SER A 22 3.73 -8.38 14.10
C SER A 22 3.94 -7.51 15.34
N ASP A 23 3.74 -6.20 15.21
CA ASP A 23 3.98 -5.24 16.30
C ASP A 23 2.74 -4.94 17.14
N LEU A 24 1.54 -5.35 16.67
CA LEU A 24 0.32 -5.37 17.46
C LEU A 24 0.40 -6.39 18.61
N ASP A 25 -0.17 -6.05 19.76
CA ASP A 25 -0.31 -7.00 20.86
C ASP A 25 -1.15 -8.20 20.43
N ALA A 26 -0.83 -9.38 20.97
CA ALA A 26 -1.50 -10.62 20.60
C ALA A 26 -3.01 -10.60 20.88
N LEU A 27 -3.51 -9.70 21.73
CA LEU A 27 -4.95 -9.52 21.99
C LEU A 27 -5.67 -8.68 20.93
N GLU A 28 -4.96 -7.92 20.09
CA GLU A 28 -5.51 -7.11 18.99
C GLU A 28 -5.89 -7.97 17.76
N LYS A 29 -6.56 -9.11 18.00
CA LYS A 29 -6.85 -10.14 16.99
C LYS A 29 -7.56 -9.61 15.75
N ARG A 30 -8.46 -8.65 15.93
CA ARG A 30 -9.21 -8.04 14.82
C ARG A 30 -8.28 -7.27 13.88
N TRP A 31 -7.38 -6.45 14.44
CA TRP A 31 -6.43 -5.63 13.69
C TRP A 31 -5.34 -6.48 13.05
N ILE A 32 -4.81 -7.47 13.77
CA ILE A 32 -3.88 -8.47 13.21
C ILE A 32 -4.50 -9.17 12.00
N LYS A 33 -5.76 -9.62 12.12
CA LYS A 33 -6.46 -10.27 11.00
C LYS A 33 -6.65 -9.33 9.81
N ARG A 34 -7.03 -8.08 10.05
CA ARG A 34 -7.21 -7.07 8.98
C ARG A 34 -5.88 -6.77 8.28
N SER A 35 -4.80 -6.63 9.05
CA SER A 35 -3.46 -6.42 8.51
C SER A 35 -2.99 -7.61 7.67
N GLY A 36 -3.20 -8.85 8.14
CA GLY A 36 -2.91 -10.06 7.37
C GLY A 36 -3.76 -10.21 6.09
N GLN A 37 -4.96 -9.61 6.04
CA GLN A 37 -5.76 -9.55 4.80
C GLN A 37 -5.11 -8.62 3.77
N PHE A 38 -4.67 -7.42 4.18
CA PHE A 38 -3.93 -6.51 3.32
C PHE A 38 -2.63 -7.15 2.80
N GLU A 39 -1.87 -7.79 3.68
CA GLU A 39 -0.65 -8.53 3.29
C GLU A 39 -0.95 -9.51 2.16
N LYS A 40 -1.97 -10.36 2.34
CA LYS A 40 -2.38 -11.35 1.35
C LYS A 40 -2.83 -10.69 0.04
N HIS A 41 -3.62 -9.63 0.09
CA HIS A 41 -4.10 -8.94 -1.11
C HIS A 41 -2.94 -8.32 -1.89
N PHE A 42 -2.00 -7.66 -1.22
CA PHE A 42 -0.85 -7.09 -1.89
C PHE A 42 0.10 -8.14 -2.46
N GLN A 43 0.29 -9.29 -1.79
CA GLN A 43 1.03 -10.42 -2.36
C GLN A 43 0.36 -10.94 -3.65
N GLN A 44 -0.97 -11.04 -3.68
CA GLN A 44 -1.71 -11.46 -4.87
C GLN A 44 -1.61 -10.45 -6.02
N LEU A 45 -1.74 -9.15 -5.71
CA LEU A 45 -1.54 -8.08 -6.68
C LEU A 45 -0.12 -8.06 -7.23
N TYR A 46 0.89 -8.31 -6.37
CA TYR A 46 2.28 -8.42 -6.77
C TYR A 46 2.50 -9.57 -7.75
N MET A 47 2.04 -10.78 -7.42
CA MET A 47 2.14 -11.94 -8.32
C MET A 47 1.43 -11.66 -9.65
N LYS A 48 0.24 -11.08 -9.62
CA LYS A 48 -0.48 -10.68 -10.84
C LYS A 48 0.31 -9.67 -11.66
N SER A 49 0.99 -8.71 -11.03
CA SER A 49 1.82 -7.73 -11.72
C SER A 49 3.00 -8.38 -12.45
N ILE A 50 3.67 -9.37 -11.84
CA ILE A 50 4.76 -10.13 -12.48
C ILE A 50 4.28 -10.79 -13.77
N GLU A 51 3.12 -11.46 -13.73
CA GLU A 51 2.56 -12.10 -14.93
C GLU A 51 2.19 -11.08 -16.01
N MET A 52 1.63 -9.93 -15.64
CA MET A 52 1.36 -8.85 -16.60
C MET A 52 2.63 -8.33 -17.27
N ALA A 53 3.75 -8.23 -16.53
CA ALA A 53 5.05 -7.91 -17.11
C ALA A 53 5.47 -8.96 -18.15
N GLY A 54 5.23 -10.23 -17.85
CA GLY A 54 5.44 -11.35 -18.76
C GLY A 54 4.65 -11.22 -20.06
N TYR A 55 3.38 -10.79 -20.01
CA TYR A 55 2.52 -10.59 -21.18
C TYR A 55 2.97 -9.44 -22.09
N MET A 56 3.60 -8.41 -21.55
CA MET A 56 4.13 -7.28 -22.33
C MET A 56 5.24 -7.68 -23.31
N ARG A 57 5.84 -8.88 -23.17
CA ARG A 57 6.77 -9.44 -24.17
C ARG A 57 6.14 -9.68 -25.54
N THR A 58 4.81 -9.73 -25.60
CA THR A 58 4.05 -9.76 -26.87
C THR A 58 4.00 -8.41 -27.59
N SER A 59 4.67 -7.38 -27.05
CA SER A 59 4.60 -5.97 -27.47
C SER A 59 3.25 -5.28 -27.22
N LEU A 60 2.28 -5.95 -26.58
CA LEU A 60 1.08 -5.31 -26.04
C LEU A 60 1.43 -4.52 -24.77
N LYS A 61 1.37 -3.19 -24.88
CA LYS A 61 1.72 -2.28 -23.78
C LYS A 61 0.53 -1.85 -22.92
N ASP A 62 -0.69 -1.98 -23.45
CA ASP A 62 -1.94 -1.66 -22.77
C ASP A 62 -3.03 -2.63 -23.24
N PHE A 63 -3.80 -3.15 -22.29
CA PHE A 63 -4.87 -4.11 -22.54
C PHE A 63 -5.86 -4.13 -21.36
N PRO A 64 -7.12 -4.58 -21.54
CA PRO A 64 -8.17 -4.46 -20.52
C PRO A 64 -7.82 -5.06 -19.16
N ALA A 65 -7.17 -6.22 -19.12
CA ALA A 65 -6.76 -6.86 -17.87
C ALA A 65 -5.67 -6.07 -17.13
N PHE A 66 -4.79 -5.38 -17.86
CA PHE A 66 -3.77 -4.50 -17.28
C PHE A 66 -4.40 -3.25 -16.65
N ARG A 67 -5.38 -2.64 -17.31
CA ARG A 67 -6.13 -1.52 -16.72
C ARG A 67 -6.91 -1.92 -15.48
N ARG A 68 -7.53 -3.10 -15.49
CA ARG A 68 -8.22 -3.66 -14.31
C ARG A 68 -7.26 -3.87 -13.13
N LEU A 69 -6.04 -4.37 -13.38
CA LEU A 69 -5.03 -4.51 -12.31
C LEU A 69 -4.78 -3.16 -11.62
N HIS A 70 -4.63 -2.07 -12.38
CA HIS A 70 -4.38 -0.75 -11.78
C HIS A 70 -5.57 -0.22 -11.01
N ALA A 71 -6.81 -0.49 -11.46
CA ALA A 71 -8.01 -0.15 -10.70
C ALA A 71 -8.10 -0.93 -9.37
N GLU A 72 -7.71 -2.22 -9.37
CA GLU A 72 -7.63 -3.04 -8.16
C GLU A 72 -6.54 -2.53 -7.21
N VAL A 73 -5.36 -2.16 -7.74
CA VAL A 73 -4.28 -1.54 -6.95
C VAL A 73 -4.73 -0.22 -6.35
N ASP A 74 -5.33 0.69 -7.12
CA ASP A 74 -5.81 1.98 -6.64
C ASP A 74 -6.80 1.83 -5.48
N LEU A 75 -7.76 0.91 -5.60
CA LEU A 75 -8.73 0.64 -4.56
C LEU A 75 -8.08 0.06 -3.30
N GLU A 76 -7.25 -0.98 -3.43
CA GLU A 76 -6.61 -1.64 -2.28
C GLU A 76 -5.70 -0.67 -1.53
N MET A 77 -4.96 0.17 -2.26
CA MET A 77 -4.10 1.20 -1.68
C MET A 77 -4.88 2.25 -0.91
N LYS A 78 -6.03 2.70 -1.42
CA LYS A 78 -6.91 3.65 -0.70
C LYS A 78 -7.44 3.04 0.60
N LEU A 79 -7.87 1.78 0.55
CA LEU A 79 -8.31 1.05 1.73
C LEU A 79 -7.18 0.88 2.75
N PHE A 80 -5.96 0.61 2.29
CA PHE A 80 -4.80 0.47 3.15
C PHE A 80 -4.36 1.79 3.77
N VAL A 81 -4.36 2.89 3.01
CA VAL A 81 -4.08 4.23 3.56
C VAL A 81 -5.13 4.62 4.59
N ALA A 82 -6.42 4.36 4.36
CA ALA A 82 -7.45 4.58 5.37
C ALA A 82 -7.19 3.75 6.64
N PHE A 83 -6.80 2.48 6.49
CA PHE A 83 -6.40 1.64 7.60
C PHE A 83 -5.18 2.19 8.36
N LEU A 84 -4.15 2.69 7.67
CA LEU A 84 -2.99 3.30 8.31
C LEU A 84 -3.36 4.56 9.11
N ASN A 85 -4.29 5.38 8.60
CA ASN A 85 -4.81 6.54 9.36
C ASN A 85 -5.55 6.08 10.62
N GLU A 86 -6.38 5.04 10.54
CA GLU A 86 -7.06 4.49 11.73
C GLU A 86 -6.03 4.01 12.79
N ILE A 87 -4.96 3.33 12.36
CA ILE A 87 -3.86 2.92 13.27
C ILE A 87 -3.18 4.15 13.88
N GLU A 88 -2.81 5.13 13.06
CA GLU A 88 -2.16 6.38 13.52
C GLU A 88 -3.02 7.12 14.55
N GLU A 89 -4.32 7.28 14.30
CA GLU A 89 -5.24 7.93 15.24
C GLU A 89 -5.28 7.18 16.58
N MET A 90 -5.37 5.85 16.56
CA MET A 90 -5.39 5.05 17.80
C MET A 90 -4.05 5.06 18.54
N GLN A 91 -2.92 5.27 17.85
CA GLN A 91 -1.62 5.53 18.50
C GLN A 91 -1.67 6.83 19.31
N PHE A 92 -2.20 7.90 18.72
CA PHE A 92 -2.30 9.20 19.37
C PHE A 92 -3.29 9.22 20.54
N THR A 93 -4.36 8.44 20.49
CA THR A 93 -5.33 8.31 21.58
C THR A 93 -4.94 7.26 22.63
N ALA A 94 -3.86 6.50 22.41
CA ALA A 94 -3.43 5.37 23.24
C ALA A 94 -4.52 4.29 23.40
N GLU A 95 -5.35 4.09 22.36
CA GLU A 95 -6.45 3.12 22.34
C GLU A 95 -6.03 1.74 21.78
N MET A 96 -4.83 1.63 21.22
CA MET A 96 -4.28 0.40 20.62
C MET A 96 -3.13 -0.15 21.47
N LEU A 97 -3.11 -1.47 21.66
CA LEU A 97 -2.01 -2.16 22.32
C LEU A 97 -1.00 -2.67 21.28
N ASP A 98 0.21 -2.14 21.29
CA ASP A 98 1.23 -2.46 20.29
C ASP A 98 2.63 -1.97 20.72
N ARG A 99 3.59 -2.09 19.79
CA ARG A 99 4.96 -1.56 19.89
C ARG A 99 5.34 -0.70 18.69
N ILE A 100 4.35 -0.26 17.93
CA ILE A 100 4.51 0.53 16.71
C ILE A 100 5.00 1.92 17.13
N ASN A 101 6.03 2.42 16.46
CA ASN A 101 6.41 3.82 16.65
C ASN A 101 5.39 4.70 15.91
N PRO A 102 4.86 5.78 16.52
CA PRO A 102 3.85 6.64 15.87
C PRO A 102 4.28 7.23 14.52
N LEU A 103 5.59 7.33 14.24
CA LEU A 103 6.11 7.78 12.95
C LEU A 103 6.07 6.70 11.85
N MET A 104 5.78 5.43 12.18
CA MET A 104 5.74 4.33 11.22
C MET A 104 4.50 4.38 10.31
N PRO A 105 3.27 4.56 10.82
CA PRO A 105 2.11 4.79 9.96
C PRO A 105 2.30 5.99 9.01
N ASP A 106 2.79 7.12 9.52
CA ASP A 106 3.11 8.31 8.71
C ASP A 106 4.18 8.03 7.63
N HIS A 107 5.20 7.24 7.97
CA HIS A 107 6.20 6.79 7.00
C HIS A 107 5.58 5.93 5.89
N MET A 108 4.81 4.90 6.25
CA MET A 108 4.17 3.98 5.31
C MET A 108 3.22 4.73 4.37
N MET A 109 2.38 5.63 4.90
CA MET A 109 1.45 6.44 4.12
C MET A 109 2.16 7.34 3.10
N ARG A 110 3.33 7.89 3.44
CA ARG A 110 4.13 8.69 2.51
C ARG A 110 4.70 7.86 1.37
N GLU A 111 5.17 6.64 1.65
CA GLU A 111 5.61 5.72 0.60
C GLU A 111 4.44 5.31 -0.33
N GLU A 112 3.28 5.03 0.23
CA GLU A 112 2.07 4.69 -0.53
C GLU A 112 1.58 5.86 -1.39
N CYS A 113 1.60 7.08 -0.83
CA CYS A 113 1.26 8.30 -1.56
C CYS A 113 2.23 8.54 -2.74
N TYR A 114 3.53 8.34 -2.51
CA TYR A 114 4.54 8.45 -3.56
C TYR A 114 4.28 7.43 -4.68
N TYR A 115 4.00 6.18 -4.32
CA TYR A 115 3.70 5.12 -5.29
C TYR A 115 2.49 5.45 -6.15
N LEU A 116 1.36 5.82 -5.55
CA LEU A 116 0.15 6.23 -6.29
C LEU A 116 0.40 7.44 -7.17
N THR A 117 1.18 8.43 -6.69
CA THR A 117 1.56 9.59 -7.49
C THR A 117 2.32 9.19 -8.74
N LYS A 118 3.22 8.20 -8.65
CA LYS A 118 3.95 7.69 -9.81
C LYS A 118 3.07 6.91 -10.78
N LEU A 119 2.13 6.11 -10.28
CA LEU A 119 1.16 5.44 -11.16
C LEU A 119 0.25 6.45 -11.88
N ALA A 120 -0.15 7.53 -11.19
CA ALA A 120 -0.96 8.59 -11.77
C ALA A 120 -0.20 9.38 -12.85
N GLN A 121 1.11 9.64 -12.65
CA GLN A 121 1.98 10.25 -13.67
C GLN A 121 2.08 9.39 -14.96
N LEU A 122 1.87 8.07 -14.84
CA LEU A 122 1.81 7.16 -15.98
C LEU A 122 0.40 7.03 -16.58
N GLY A 123 -0.60 7.72 -16.03
CA GLY A 123 -2.00 7.63 -16.45
C GLY A 123 -2.69 6.31 -16.09
N LEU A 124 -2.14 5.56 -15.13
CA LEU A 124 -2.61 4.21 -14.79
C LEU A 124 -3.67 4.22 -13.69
N VAL A 125 -3.63 5.23 -12.82
CA VAL A 125 -4.59 5.46 -11.73
C VAL A 125 -4.93 6.95 -11.65
N PRO A 126 -6.04 7.34 -11.01
CA PRO A 126 -6.33 8.75 -10.73
C PRO A 126 -5.24 9.40 -9.87
N LYS A 127 -5.06 10.73 -9.99
CA LYS A 127 -4.15 11.47 -9.12
C LYS A 127 -4.61 11.31 -7.66
N PRO A 128 -3.75 10.85 -6.74
CA PRO A 128 -4.12 10.72 -5.34
C PRO A 128 -4.22 12.10 -4.68
N ASP A 129 -5.12 12.22 -3.71
CA ASP A 129 -5.26 13.42 -2.88
C ASP A 129 -4.38 13.29 -1.63
N CYS A 130 -3.07 13.35 -1.83
CA CYS A 130 -2.08 13.22 -0.76
C CYS A 130 -0.77 13.94 -1.12
N GLN A 131 0.07 14.19 -0.10
CA GLN A 131 1.40 14.79 -0.27
C GLN A 131 2.44 13.93 0.45
N ALA A 132 3.37 13.35 -0.30
CA ALA A 132 4.38 12.43 0.24
C ALA A 132 5.48 13.15 1.05
N ASP A 133 5.69 14.45 0.79
CA ASP A 133 6.69 15.31 1.42
C ASP A 133 6.09 16.25 2.49
N LYS A 134 4.86 15.97 2.95
CA LYS A 134 4.24 16.70 4.07
C LYS A 134 5.15 16.67 5.32
N PRO A 135 5.09 17.71 6.18
CA PRO A 135 5.74 17.68 7.48
C PRO A 135 5.38 16.42 8.27
N ARG A 136 6.32 15.90 9.06
CA ARG A 136 6.08 14.72 9.90
C ARG A 136 5.06 15.08 10.99
N VAL A 137 4.28 14.10 11.40
CA VAL A 137 3.47 14.21 12.61
C VAL A 137 4.39 14.41 13.83
N GLU A 138 3.95 15.26 14.76
CA GLU A 138 4.64 15.47 16.03
C GLU A 138 4.14 14.43 17.04
N THR A 139 5.08 13.79 17.74
CA THR A 139 4.83 12.73 18.73
C THR A 139 4.94 13.26 20.15
#